data_AF-A0A2J0LH41-F1
#
_entry.id   AF-A0A2J0LH41-F1
#
_cell.length_a   1.000
_cell.length_b   1.000
_cell.length_c   1.000
_cell.angle_alpha   90.00
_cell.angle_beta   90.00
_cell.angle_gamma   90.00
#
_symmetry.space_group_name_H-M   'P 1'
#
loop_
_entity.id
_entity.type
_entity.pdbx_description
1 polymer ?
#
loop_
_entity_poly.entity_id
_entity_poly.type
_entity_poly.pdbx_seq_one_letter_code
_entity_poly.pdbx_strand_id
1 'polypeptide(L)'
;MKDIPPRYNPKDHEGPIYSKWENSGLFHQEADSSKAPFTIVIPPPNVTGILHMGHALNNTLQDILIRWKRMQGNASLWVPGTDHAGIATQNVVERSLAEKGITRQQLGREKFIDEVWKWREKYGNTIIMQLRRLGASCDWERTRFTMDKGLSEAVLEAFVRLYDKGLIYRGNYIINWCPRCQTALSDEEAPHKDVEGELYYILYPFAELRTTNDERRATNKGNQGIVVATTRPETMLGDVAVAVNPKDTRYKKLIGKKLILPIAGREIGIIADDFVDKKFGTGAVKVTPAHDPNDFETGKRHELKPILVMNSDGTMNHNAGRYEGMDRFKARKLIAAELEEKKLLVKIEKLEHAVGHCYRCHTVIEPYLSLQWFVKMKPLAGPAIEAVKSGKIKFYPKRWTKVYLNWMENIHDWCISRQIWWGHRLPVYYCQTCITNGERRTANDEYGIIVSKITPEKCPVCGGTDLKQDEDVLDTWFSSWLWPFSTLGWPEKTKDLEYFYPTSVLVTAPEILFFWVARMIMSGKEFMKEIPFSD
;
A
#
# COMPACT_ATOMS: atom_id res chain seq x y z
N MET A 1 35.65 -50.60 7.76
CA MET A 1 35.04 -49.44 7.09
C MET A 1 33.66 -49.87 6.64
N LYS A 2 32.60 -49.08 6.86
CA LYS A 2 31.30 -49.37 6.23
C LYS A 2 31.48 -49.20 4.72
N ASP A 3 31.10 -50.21 3.93
CA ASP A 3 31.14 -50.13 2.46
C ASP A 3 30.29 -48.96 1.97
N ILE A 4 30.84 -48.17 1.04
CA ILE A 4 30.11 -47.08 0.39
C ILE A 4 29.15 -47.72 -0.62
N PRO A 5 27.83 -47.52 -0.51
CA PRO A 5 26.87 -48.14 -1.42
C PRO A 5 27.10 -47.65 -2.86
N PRO A 6 26.86 -48.50 -3.88
CA PRO A 6 27.10 -48.16 -5.29
C PRO A 6 26.13 -47.08 -5.81
N ARG A 7 25.04 -46.79 -5.07
CA ARG A 7 24.10 -45.71 -5.36
C ARG A 7 23.97 -44.82 -4.13
N TYR A 8 24.15 -43.52 -4.33
CA TYR A 8 23.89 -42.51 -3.30
C TYR A 8 22.38 -42.32 -3.11
N ASN A 9 21.91 -42.43 -1.88
CA ASN A 9 20.54 -42.09 -1.50
C ASN A 9 20.55 -40.88 -0.56
N PRO A 10 20.17 -39.67 -1.03
CA PRO A 10 20.25 -38.46 -0.22
C PRO A 10 19.42 -38.55 1.08
N LYS A 11 18.30 -39.29 1.07
CA LYS A 11 17.42 -39.45 2.23
C LYS A 11 18.13 -40.05 3.44
N ASP A 12 19.12 -40.90 3.20
CA ASP A 12 19.85 -41.62 4.26
C ASP A 12 20.95 -40.74 4.89
N HIS A 13 21.31 -39.62 4.25
CA HIS A 13 22.50 -38.84 4.59
C HIS A 13 22.20 -37.37 4.93
N GLU A 14 21.34 -36.68 4.18
CA GLU A 14 21.12 -35.23 4.31
C GLU A 14 20.68 -34.82 5.73
N GLY A 15 19.71 -35.52 6.30
CA GLY A 15 19.18 -35.23 7.64
C GLY A 15 20.25 -35.33 8.74
N PRO A 16 20.90 -36.50 8.90
CA PRO A 16 21.97 -36.68 9.88
C PRO A 16 23.14 -35.69 9.70
N ILE A 17 23.53 -35.39 8.46
CA ILE A 17 24.62 -34.42 8.18
C ILE A 17 24.22 -33.03 8.62
N TYR A 18 23.02 -32.58 8.26
CA TYR A 18 22.55 -31.24 8.61
C TYR A 18 22.42 -31.08 10.12
N SER A 19 21.83 -32.06 10.81
CA SER A 19 21.74 -32.04 12.27
C SER A 19 23.11 -31.94 12.93
N LYS A 20 24.15 -32.59 12.37
CA LYS A 20 25.52 -32.45 12.87
C LYS A 20 26.07 -31.03 12.69
N TRP A 21 25.83 -30.39 11.55
CA TRP A 21 26.28 -29.02 11.32
C TRP A 21 25.60 -28.02 12.24
N GLU A 22 24.29 -28.15 12.43
CA GLU A 22 23.53 -27.28 13.32
C GLU A 22 23.98 -27.46 14.78
N ASN A 23 24.05 -28.69 15.27
CA ASN A 23 24.40 -28.99 16.66
C ASN A 23 25.85 -28.61 17.02
N SER A 24 26.71 -28.34 16.03
CA SER A 24 28.09 -27.93 16.26
C SER A 24 28.28 -26.40 16.27
N GLY A 25 27.20 -25.62 16.09
CA GLY A 25 27.26 -24.16 16.11
C GLY A 25 27.99 -23.54 14.91
N LEU A 26 28.28 -24.34 13.86
CA LEU A 26 29.12 -23.92 12.72
C LEU A 26 28.54 -22.76 11.90
N PHE A 27 27.25 -22.49 12.03
CA PHE A 27 26.57 -21.42 11.29
C PHE A 27 26.62 -20.08 12.01
N HIS A 28 26.74 -20.09 13.34
CA HIS A 28 26.79 -18.89 14.15
C HIS A 28 28.14 -18.19 13.98
N GLN A 29 28.13 -16.86 13.89
CA GLN A 29 29.35 -16.04 13.84
C GLN A 29 29.25 -14.92 14.87
N GLU A 30 30.34 -14.69 15.58
CA GLU A 30 30.47 -13.55 16.49
C GLU A 30 31.22 -12.39 15.82
N ALA A 31 31.03 -11.19 16.35
CA ALA A 31 31.79 -10.03 15.89
C ALA A 31 33.29 -10.23 16.17
N ASP A 32 34.09 -10.31 15.10
CA ASP A 32 35.50 -10.63 15.15
C ASP A 32 36.29 -9.65 14.26
N SER A 33 36.91 -8.65 14.89
CA SER A 33 37.66 -7.62 14.17
C SER A 33 38.86 -8.14 13.38
N SER A 34 39.29 -9.39 13.60
CA SER A 34 40.34 -10.03 12.80
C SER A 34 39.85 -10.55 11.44
N LYS A 35 38.54 -10.64 11.24
CA LYS A 35 37.90 -11.12 10.01
C LYS A 35 37.11 -10.01 9.34
N ALA A 36 37.03 -10.06 8.02
CA ALA A 36 36.10 -9.22 7.29
C ALA A 36 34.66 -9.76 7.45
N PRO A 37 33.67 -8.92 7.76
CA PRO A 37 32.27 -9.33 7.80
C PRO A 37 31.75 -9.60 6.38
N PHE A 38 30.92 -10.64 6.25
CA PHE A 38 30.12 -10.87 5.03
C PHE A 38 28.69 -11.19 5.42
N THR A 39 27.79 -10.23 5.29
CA THR A 39 26.43 -10.34 5.81
C THR A 39 25.42 -10.41 4.68
N ILE A 40 24.50 -11.38 4.77
CA ILE A 40 23.28 -11.41 3.95
C ILE A 40 22.08 -11.53 4.91
N VAL A 41 21.02 -10.79 4.60
CA VAL A 41 19.72 -10.93 5.27
C VAL A 41 18.75 -11.63 4.33
N ILE A 42 18.10 -12.70 4.79
CA ILE A 42 17.08 -13.40 3.99
C ILE A 42 15.92 -12.43 3.74
N PRO A 43 15.41 -12.33 2.48
CA PRO A 43 14.11 -11.76 2.22
C PRO A 43 13.05 -12.51 3.03
N PRO A 44 12.50 -11.93 4.09
CA PRO A 44 11.75 -12.69 5.09
C PRO A 44 10.49 -13.27 4.44
N PRO A 45 10.33 -14.61 4.36
CA PRO A 45 9.15 -15.19 3.73
C PRO A 45 7.89 -14.85 4.54
N ASN A 46 6.79 -14.58 3.82
CA ASN A 46 5.49 -14.28 4.43
C ASN A 46 4.93 -15.50 5.17
N VAL A 47 4.34 -15.29 6.35
CA VAL A 47 3.72 -16.38 7.14
C VAL A 47 2.33 -16.82 6.60
N THR A 48 2.22 -17.01 5.29
CA THR A 48 0.97 -17.33 4.58
C THR A 48 0.82 -18.81 4.20
N GLY A 49 1.82 -19.65 4.49
CA GLY A 49 1.79 -21.07 4.10
C GLY A 49 3.17 -21.72 4.07
N ILE A 50 3.44 -22.46 3.00
CA ILE A 50 4.70 -23.18 2.76
C ILE A 50 5.54 -22.49 1.68
N LEU A 51 6.85 -22.75 1.69
CA LEU A 51 7.78 -22.32 0.66
C LEU A 51 7.52 -23.05 -0.68
N HIS A 52 7.84 -22.35 -1.77
CA HIS A 52 7.75 -22.83 -3.16
C HIS A 52 9.10 -22.71 -3.88
N MET A 53 9.20 -23.20 -5.12
CA MET A 53 10.47 -23.24 -5.87
C MET A 53 11.21 -21.90 -6.00
N GLY A 54 10.49 -20.78 -6.15
CA GLY A 54 11.10 -19.45 -6.10
C GLY A 54 11.88 -19.16 -4.80
N HIS A 55 11.37 -19.59 -3.65
CA HIS A 55 12.08 -19.48 -2.37
C HIS A 55 13.31 -20.38 -2.34
N ALA A 56 13.22 -21.60 -2.86
CA ALA A 56 14.36 -22.52 -2.95
C ALA A 56 15.48 -21.90 -3.78
N LEU A 57 15.18 -21.41 -4.99
CA LEU A 57 16.15 -20.72 -5.85
C LEU A 57 16.82 -19.54 -5.13
N ASN A 58 16.01 -18.66 -4.52
CA ASN A 58 16.51 -17.46 -3.86
C ASN A 58 17.44 -17.78 -2.68
N ASN A 59 17.08 -18.76 -1.84
CA ASN A 59 17.89 -19.15 -0.69
C ASN A 59 19.13 -19.96 -1.09
N THR A 60 19.06 -20.80 -2.13
CA THR A 60 20.23 -21.53 -2.64
C THR A 60 21.32 -20.57 -3.12
N LEU A 61 20.95 -19.49 -3.83
CA LEU A 61 21.92 -18.48 -4.28
C LEU A 61 22.61 -17.78 -3.10
N GLN A 62 21.86 -17.46 -2.04
CA GLN A 62 22.42 -16.87 -0.82
C GLN A 62 23.35 -17.85 -0.09
N ASP A 63 22.92 -19.10 0.08
CA ASP A 63 23.71 -20.13 0.78
C ASP A 63 25.04 -20.41 0.07
N ILE A 64 25.06 -20.40 -1.27
CA ILE A 64 26.30 -20.50 -2.05
C ILE A 64 27.26 -19.37 -1.69
N LEU A 65 26.80 -18.11 -1.66
CA LEU A 65 27.63 -16.96 -1.32
C LEU A 65 28.13 -17.03 0.12
N ILE A 66 27.26 -17.36 1.07
CA ILE A 66 27.59 -17.48 2.49
C ILE A 66 28.65 -18.53 2.72
N ARG A 67 28.45 -19.74 2.18
CA ARG A 67 29.41 -20.85 2.29
C ARG A 67 30.74 -20.51 1.64
N TRP A 68 30.71 -19.96 0.42
CA TRP A 68 31.92 -19.55 -0.29
C TRP A 68 32.73 -18.53 0.51
N LYS A 69 32.07 -17.48 1.04
CA LYS A 69 32.74 -16.46 1.85
C LYS A 69 33.23 -16.97 3.18
N ARG A 70 32.49 -17.89 3.81
CA ARG A 70 32.90 -18.54 5.07
C ARG A 70 34.16 -19.37 4.86
N MET A 71 34.23 -20.11 3.75
CA MET A 71 35.42 -20.88 3.36
C MET A 71 36.63 -20.01 3.00
N GLN A 72 36.43 -18.73 2.67
CA GLN A 72 37.49 -17.74 2.47
C GLN A 72 37.97 -17.08 3.78
N GLY A 73 37.44 -17.49 4.94
CA GLY A 73 37.82 -16.96 6.25
C GLY A 73 37.07 -15.71 6.70
N ASN A 74 36.03 -15.27 5.96
CA ASN A 74 35.19 -14.16 6.39
C ASN A 74 34.27 -14.56 7.55
N ALA A 75 33.89 -13.60 8.38
CA ALA A 75 32.80 -13.75 9.33
C ALA A 75 31.47 -13.67 8.58
N SER A 76 31.07 -14.80 7.99
CA SER A 76 29.86 -14.88 7.16
C SER A 76 28.59 -15.05 7.99
N LEU A 77 27.81 -13.98 8.10
CA LEU A 77 26.51 -13.97 8.78
C LEU A 77 25.37 -14.06 7.77
N TRP A 78 24.49 -15.06 7.96
CA TRP A 78 23.26 -15.18 7.18
C TRP A 78 22.06 -15.14 8.12
N VAL A 79 21.36 -14.00 8.16
CA VAL A 79 20.27 -13.78 9.12
C VAL A 79 18.96 -14.30 8.55
N PRO A 80 18.33 -15.32 9.17
CA PRO A 80 17.02 -15.79 8.77
C PRO A 80 15.91 -14.98 9.45
N GLY A 81 14.73 -14.98 8.83
CA GLY A 81 13.55 -14.46 9.48
C GLY A 81 12.29 -14.61 8.64
N THR A 82 11.17 -14.17 9.20
CA THR A 82 9.84 -14.27 8.57
C THR A 82 9.09 -12.95 8.69
N ASP A 83 8.21 -12.68 7.72
CA ASP A 83 7.41 -11.47 7.66
C ASP A 83 5.96 -11.77 8.04
N HIS A 84 5.44 -10.99 8.98
CA HIS A 84 4.04 -10.99 9.41
C HIS A 84 3.05 -10.79 8.24
N ALA A 85 3.49 -10.18 7.13
CA ALA A 85 2.76 -10.02 5.88
C ALA A 85 1.40 -9.30 5.97
N GLY A 86 1.09 -8.66 7.10
CA GLY A 86 -0.09 -7.82 7.34
C GLY A 86 -1.38 -8.40 6.74
N ILE A 87 -1.87 -7.75 5.69
CA ILE A 87 -3.09 -8.12 4.96
C ILE A 87 -3.08 -9.55 4.39
N ALA A 88 -1.90 -10.18 4.23
CA ALA A 88 -1.76 -11.48 3.57
C ALA A 88 -2.19 -12.57 4.55
N THR A 89 -1.53 -12.55 5.70
CA THR A 89 -1.81 -13.42 6.83
C THR A 89 -3.24 -13.22 7.29
N GLN A 90 -3.69 -11.96 7.42
CA GLN A 90 -5.09 -11.68 7.76
C GLN A 90 -6.07 -12.30 6.76
N ASN A 91 -5.87 -12.17 5.45
CA ASN A 91 -6.75 -12.79 4.46
C ASN A 91 -6.76 -14.32 4.52
N VAL A 92 -5.60 -14.94 4.77
CA VAL A 92 -5.51 -16.40 4.84
C VAL A 92 -6.21 -16.92 6.11
N VAL A 93 -6.03 -16.24 7.24
CA VAL A 93 -6.73 -16.55 8.49
C VAL A 93 -8.24 -16.32 8.35
N GLU A 94 -8.67 -15.22 7.73
CA GLU A 94 -10.09 -14.96 7.43
C GLU A 94 -10.70 -16.06 6.56
N ARG A 95 -9.99 -16.57 5.55
CA ARG A 95 -10.46 -17.71 4.74
C ARG A 95 -10.62 -18.97 5.58
N SER A 96 -9.63 -19.29 6.42
CA SER A 96 -9.70 -20.45 7.30
C SER A 96 -10.82 -20.35 8.35
N LEU A 97 -11.14 -19.14 8.81
CA LEU A 97 -12.29 -18.90 9.70
C LEU A 97 -13.62 -19.00 8.94
N ALA A 98 -13.67 -18.51 7.70
CA ALA A 98 -14.86 -18.60 6.85
C ALA A 98 -15.23 -20.06 6.54
N GLU A 99 -14.25 -20.96 6.39
CA GLU A 99 -14.48 -22.42 6.27
C GLU A 99 -15.20 -23.00 7.51
N LYS A 100 -15.07 -22.35 8.66
CA LYS A 100 -15.78 -22.70 9.92
C LYS A 100 -17.08 -21.90 10.11
N GLY A 101 -17.47 -21.08 9.14
CA GLY A 101 -18.65 -20.21 9.22
C GLY A 101 -18.50 -19.00 10.16
N ILE A 102 -17.27 -18.64 10.54
CA ILE A 102 -16.98 -17.55 11.48
C ILE A 102 -16.40 -16.36 10.72
N THR A 103 -16.87 -15.15 11.01
CA THR A 103 -16.29 -13.91 10.48
C THR A 103 -15.41 -13.22 11.51
N ARG A 104 -14.45 -12.38 11.05
CA ARG A 104 -13.60 -11.59 11.97
C ARG A 104 -14.43 -10.68 12.87
N GLN A 105 -15.51 -10.10 12.34
CA GLN A 105 -16.40 -9.20 13.09
C GLN A 105 -17.09 -9.92 14.24
N GLN A 106 -17.49 -11.18 14.04
CA GLN A 106 -18.09 -12.00 15.10
C GLN A 106 -17.09 -12.35 16.21
N LEU A 107 -15.80 -12.54 15.88
CA LEU A 107 -14.74 -12.81 16.87
C LEU A 107 -14.36 -11.57 17.68
N GLY A 108 -14.37 -10.40 17.05
CA GLY A 108 -13.77 -9.19 17.60
C GLY A 108 -12.25 -9.15 17.42
N ARG A 109 -11.66 -7.94 17.57
CA ARG A 109 -10.26 -7.66 17.23
C ARG A 109 -9.26 -8.49 18.03
N GLU A 110 -9.44 -8.58 19.35
CA GLU A 110 -8.51 -9.29 20.24
C GLU A 110 -8.43 -10.78 19.90
N LYS A 111 -9.57 -11.48 19.89
CA LYS A 111 -9.63 -12.91 19.55
C LYS A 111 -9.15 -13.20 18.13
N PHE A 112 -9.43 -12.30 17.18
CA PHE A 112 -8.91 -12.44 15.83
C PHE A 112 -7.38 -12.38 15.80
N ILE A 113 -6.77 -11.42 16.50
CA ILE A 113 -5.30 -11.30 16.61
C ILE A 113 -4.70 -12.57 17.24
N ASP A 114 -5.34 -13.15 18.27
CA ASP A 114 -4.90 -14.41 18.87
C ASP A 114 -4.89 -15.56 17.85
N GLU A 115 -5.92 -15.68 17.01
CA GLU A 115 -5.97 -16.69 15.95
C GLU A 115 -4.86 -16.47 14.90
N VAL A 116 -4.52 -15.22 14.59
CA VAL A 116 -3.41 -14.90 13.69
C VAL A 116 -2.06 -15.28 14.29
N TRP A 117 -1.86 -15.10 15.61
CA TRP A 117 -0.66 -15.58 16.30
C TRP A 117 -0.54 -17.10 16.27
N LYS A 118 -1.62 -17.84 16.52
CA LYS A 118 -1.65 -19.31 16.41
C LYS A 118 -1.32 -19.77 14.99
N TRP A 119 -1.84 -19.07 13.99
CA TRP A 119 -1.50 -19.32 12.59
C TRP A 119 0.01 -19.13 12.36
N ARG A 120 0.58 -18.03 12.85
CA ARG A 120 2.01 -17.73 12.74
C ARG A 120 2.87 -18.82 13.38
N GLU A 121 2.52 -19.30 14.56
CA GLU A 121 3.26 -20.38 15.24
C GLU A 121 3.28 -21.66 14.41
N LYS A 122 2.13 -22.05 13.83
CA LYS A 122 2.02 -23.25 13.00
C LYS A 122 2.84 -23.15 11.70
N TYR A 123 2.68 -22.06 10.95
CA TYR A 123 3.28 -21.93 9.62
C TYR A 123 4.71 -21.38 9.63
N GLY A 124 5.05 -20.52 10.58
CA GLY A 124 6.42 -20.01 10.76
C GLY A 124 7.42 -21.13 11.02
N ASN A 125 7.04 -22.11 11.86
CA ASN A 125 7.86 -23.30 12.10
C ASN A 125 8.04 -24.15 10.83
N THR A 126 7.03 -24.20 9.97
CA THR A 126 7.11 -24.95 8.70
C THR A 126 8.11 -24.31 7.74
N ILE A 127 8.10 -22.97 7.61
CA ILE A 127 9.05 -22.22 6.77
C ILE A 127 10.49 -22.50 7.21
N ILE A 128 10.77 -22.37 8.52
CA ILE A 128 12.10 -22.63 9.08
C ILE A 128 12.53 -24.08 8.81
N MET A 129 11.64 -25.05 9.06
CA MET A 129 11.92 -26.46 8.78
C MET A 129 12.23 -26.71 7.30
N GLN A 130 11.53 -26.06 6.37
CA GLN A 130 11.80 -26.20 4.93
C GLN A 130 13.17 -25.64 4.56
N LEU A 131 13.57 -24.48 5.10
CA LEU A 131 14.91 -23.92 4.86
C LEU A 131 16.01 -24.84 5.43
N ARG A 132 15.82 -25.36 6.65
CA ARG A 132 16.71 -26.37 7.25
C ARG A 132 16.82 -27.61 6.38
N ARG A 133 15.68 -28.09 5.85
CA ARG A 133 15.65 -29.27 4.98
C ARG A 133 16.33 -29.04 3.62
N LEU A 134 16.33 -27.82 3.12
CA LEU A 134 17.12 -27.42 1.94
C LEU A 134 18.63 -27.35 2.23
N GLY A 135 19.04 -27.47 3.50
CA GLY A 135 20.43 -27.42 3.92
C GLY A 135 20.96 -25.99 4.15
N ALA A 136 20.07 -25.01 4.37
CA ALA A 136 20.47 -23.61 4.55
C ALA A 136 21.40 -23.42 5.76
N SER A 137 22.57 -22.81 5.57
CA SER A 137 23.55 -22.56 6.65
C SER A 137 23.33 -21.24 7.41
N CYS A 138 22.07 -20.94 7.70
CA CYS A 138 21.65 -19.72 8.40
C CYS A 138 22.08 -19.72 9.87
N ASP A 139 22.25 -18.52 10.41
CA ASP A 139 22.39 -18.32 11.84
C ASP A 139 21.01 -18.36 12.51
N TRP A 140 20.61 -19.57 12.92
CA TRP A 140 19.28 -19.81 13.49
C TRP A 140 19.07 -19.14 14.86
N GLU A 141 20.15 -18.82 15.58
CA GLU A 141 20.07 -18.12 16.87
C GLU A 141 19.63 -16.66 16.67
N ARG A 142 19.98 -16.07 15.53
CA ARG A 142 19.57 -14.71 15.12
C ARG A 142 18.28 -14.69 14.30
N THR A 143 17.42 -15.72 14.39
CA THR A 143 16.14 -15.74 13.67
C THR A 143 15.24 -14.56 14.09
N ARG A 144 14.79 -13.77 13.13
CA ARG A 144 13.91 -12.60 13.36
C ARG A 144 12.49 -12.77 12.85
N PHE A 145 11.58 -12.01 13.45
CA PHE A 145 10.22 -11.86 12.97
C PHE A 145 9.85 -10.37 12.95
N THR A 146 9.22 -9.90 11.89
CA THR A 146 8.96 -8.44 11.73
C THR A 146 8.19 -7.82 12.88
N MET A 147 7.34 -8.58 13.59
CA MET A 147 6.63 -8.15 14.79
C MET A 147 7.20 -8.71 16.09
N ASP A 148 8.46 -9.18 16.12
CA ASP A 148 9.15 -9.43 17.39
C ASP A 148 9.42 -8.13 18.14
N LYS A 149 9.85 -8.23 19.41
CA LYS A 149 10.02 -7.08 20.29
C LYS A 149 11.01 -6.05 19.72
N GLY A 150 12.20 -6.50 19.30
CA GLY A 150 13.25 -5.61 18.82
C GLY A 150 12.87 -4.92 17.51
N LEU A 151 12.26 -5.65 16.57
CA LEU A 151 11.82 -5.06 15.31
C LEU A 151 10.59 -4.16 15.49
N SER A 152 9.72 -4.44 16.45
CA SER A 152 8.62 -3.54 16.79
C SER A 152 9.12 -2.22 17.37
N GLU A 153 10.15 -2.26 18.22
CA GLU A 153 10.82 -1.06 18.75
C GLU A 153 11.49 -0.25 17.62
N ALA A 154 12.12 -0.91 16.65
CA ALA A 154 12.64 -0.28 15.44
C ALA A 154 11.56 0.46 14.64
N VAL A 155 10.41 -0.18 14.42
CA VAL A 155 9.29 0.43 13.70
C VAL A 155 8.78 1.69 14.41
N LEU A 156 8.62 1.62 15.75
CA LEU A 156 8.21 2.76 16.56
C LEU A 156 9.23 3.91 16.47
N GLU A 157 10.52 3.61 16.58
CA GLU A 157 11.60 4.61 16.44
C GLU A 157 11.59 5.27 15.06
N ALA A 158 11.47 4.47 13.99
CA ALA A 158 11.44 4.96 12.62
C ALA A 158 10.26 5.92 12.41
N PHE A 159 9.07 5.54 12.88
CA PHE A 159 7.88 6.38 12.76
C PHE A 159 8.07 7.72 13.46
N VAL A 160 8.47 7.71 14.74
CA VAL A 160 8.62 8.95 15.51
C VAL A 160 9.69 9.86 14.90
N ARG A 161 10.84 9.32 14.46
CA ARG A 161 11.88 10.12 13.79
C ARG A 161 11.41 10.78 12.50
N LEU A 162 10.64 10.07 11.68
CA LEU A 162 10.12 10.62 10.43
C LEU A 162 9.02 11.65 10.69
N TYR A 163 8.19 11.43 11.72
CA TYR A 163 7.18 12.38 12.15
C TYR A 163 7.81 13.69 12.66
N ASP A 164 8.80 13.60 13.55
CA ASP A 164 9.51 14.76 14.10
C ASP A 164 10.23 15.58 13.01
N LYS A 165 10.59 14.95 11.89
CA LYS A 165 11.16 15.61 10.70
C LYS A 165 10.12 16.22 9.75
N GLY A 166 8.82 16.08 10.04
CA GLY A 166 7.74 16.52 9.16
C GLY A 166 7.63 15.75 7.84
N LEU A 167 8.23 14.55 7.79
CA LEU A 167 8.15 13.65 6.64
C LEU A 167 6.90 12.79 6.70
N ILE A 168 6.40 12.45 7.89
CA ILE A 168 5.08 11.84 8.05
C ILE A 168 4.03 12.93 8.17
N TYR A 169 2.93 12.78 7.43
CA TYR A 169 1.78 13.67 7.52
C TYR A 169 0.48 12.89 7.31
N ARG A 170 -0.64 13.50 7.71
CA ARG A 170 -1.98 12.97 7.45
C ARG A 170 -2.67 13.81 6.38
N GLY A 171 -3.38 13.18 5.47
CA GLY A 171 -4.06 13.89 4.39
C GLY A 171 -5.14 13.07 3.72
N ASN A 172 -6.09 13.77 3.10
CA ASN A 172 -7.07 13.12 2.22
C ASN A 172 -6.39 12.82 0.89
N TYR A 173 -6.53 11.58 0.43
CA TYR A 173 -6.00 11.15 -0.86
C TYR A 173 -6.93 10.12 -1.50
N ILE A 174 -6.92 10.05 -2.83
CA ILE A 174 -7.55 8.93 -3.53
C ILE A 174 -6.65 7.71 -3.43
N ILE A 175 -7.15 6.72 -2.74
CA ILE A 175 -6.47 5.44 -2.55
C ILE A 175 -7.19 4.35 -3.32
N ASN A 176 -6.45 3.30 -3.68
CA ASN A 176 -7.05 2.05 -4.12
C ASN A 176 -7.68 1.38 -2.90
N TRP A 177 -9.00 1.35 -2.83
CA TRP A 177 -9.71 0.77 -1.69
C TRP A 177 -10.35 -0.56 -2.08
N CYS A 178 -10.19 -1.58 -1.24
CA CYS A 178 -10.89 -2.84 -1.42
C CYS A 178 -12.16 -2.86 -0.55
N PRO A 179 -13.38 -2.79 -1.13
CA PRO A 179 -14.62 -2.76 -0.34
C PRO A 179 -14.87 -4.04 0.46
N ARG A 180 -14.32 -5.17 -0.03
CA ARG A 180 -14.43 -6.47 0.63
C ARG A 180 -13.47 -6.62 1.81
N CYS A 181 -12.20 -6.22 1.65
CA CYS A 181 -11.22 -6.27 2.73
C CYS A 181 -11.37 -5.08 3.70
N GLN A 182 -12.01 -4.00 3.24
CA GLN A 182 -12.15 -2.69 3.88
C GLN A 182 -10.81 -2.09 4.28
N THR A 183 -9.91 -1.95 3.30
CA THR A 183 -8.57 -1.40 3.52
C THR A 183 -7.98 -0.83 2.25
N ALA A 184 -7.09 0.14 2.44
CA ALA A 184 -6.24 0.71 1.41
C ALA A 184 -5.27 -0.34 0.82
N LEU A 185 -5.03 -0.23 -0.48
CA LEU A 185 -4.06 -0.97 -1.27
C LEU A 185 -3.09 0.03 -1.92
N SER A 186 -1.84 -0.37 -2.09
CA SER A 186 -0.91 0.36 -2.97
C SER A 186 -1.28 0.18 -4.46
N ASP A 187 -0.75 1.04 -5.34
CA ASP A 187 -0.97 0.94 -6.80
C ASP A 187 -0.57 -0.42 -7.35
N GLU A 188 0.53 -0.96 -6.85
CA GLU A 188 1.03 -2.24 -7.30
C GLU A 188 0.30 -3.45 -6.66
N GLU A 189 -0.54 -3.23 -5.62
CA GLU A 189 -1.48 -4.22 -5.06
C GLU A 189 -2.86 -4.20 -5.77
N ALA A 190 -3.01 -3.34 -6.77
CA ALA A 190 -4.22 -3.15 -7.56
C ALA A 190 -3.99 -3.48 -9.05
N PRO A 191 -3.66 -4.75 -9.40
CA PRO A 191 -3.50 -5.14 -10.80
C PRO A 191 -4.77 -4.86 -11.60
N HIS A 192 -4.57 -4.32 -12.80
CA HIS A 192 -5.65 -4.06 -13.72
C HIS A 192 -5.91 -5.28 -14.61
N LYS A 193 -7.18 -5.52 -14.91
CA LYS A 193 -7.64 -6.52 -15.88
C LYS A 193 -8.52 -5.83 -16.90
N ASP A 194 -8.38 -6.20 -18.17
CA ASP A 194 -9.29 -5.74 -19.20
C ASP A 194 -10.65 -6.41 -18.99
N VAL A 195 -11.69 -5.58 -18.92
CA VAL A 195 -13.08 -6.00 -18.70
C VAL A 195 -13.96 -5.35 -19.75
N GLU A 196 -14.85 -6.13 -20.35
CA GLU A 196 -15.91 -5.62 -21.20
C GLU A 196 -16.93 -4.85 -20.33
N GLY A 197 -17.01 -3.54 -20.54
CA GLY A 197 -17.92 -2.66 -19.84
C GLY A 197 -18.76 -1.80 -20.79
N GLU A 198 -19.42 -0.80 -20.21
CA GLU A 198 -20.31 0.12 -20.91
C GLU A 198 -19.84 1.56 -20.72
N LEU A 199 -19.90 2.35 -21.78
CA LEU A 199 -19.67 3.78 -21.80
C LEU A 199 -21.01 4.50 -22.01
N TYR A 200 -21.46 5.19 -20.97
CA TYR A 200 -22.74 5.91 -20.92
C TYR A 200 -22.54 7.35 -21.36
N TYR A 201 -23.38 7.81 -22.29
CA TYR A 201 -23.41 9.21 -22.73
C TYR A 201 -24.59 9.91 -22.09
N ILE A 202 -24.32 10.80 -21.14
CA ILE A 202 -25.32 11.41 -20.26
C ILE A 202 -25.39 12.91 -20.54
N LEU A 203 -26.60 13.43 -20.77
CA LEU A 203 -26.87 14.84 -20.95
C LEU A 203 -26.97 15.54 -19.58
N TYR A 204 -26.12 16.54 -19.36
CA TYR A 204 -26.13 17.46 -18.23
C TYR A 204 -26.78 18.76 -18.70
N PRO A 205 -28.01 19.08 -18.26
CA PRO A 205 -28.71 20.26 -18.74
C PRO A 205 -28.07 21.57 -18.28
N PHE A 206 -28.15 22.64 -19.06
CA PHE A 206 -27.73 23.97 -18.58
C PHE A 206 -28.67 24.50 -17.49
N ALA A 207 -28.12 25.12 -16.44
CA ALA A 207 -28.92 25.65 -15.33
C ALA A 207 -29.90 26.75 -15.77
N GLU A 208 -29.54 27.54 -16.78
CA GLU A 208 -30.39 28.59 -17.38
C GLU A 208 -31.70 28.04 -17.99
N LEU A 209 -31.79 26.74 -18.24
CA LEU A 209 -32.99 26.08 -18.75
C LEU A 209 -34.00 25.68 -17.65
N ARG A 210 -33.66 25.84 -16.36
CA ARG A 210 -34.62 25.69 -15.24
C ARG A 210 -35.50 26.92 -15.04
N THR A 211 -35.04 28.11 -15.45
CA THR A 211 -35.73 29.39 -15.19
C THR A 211 -36.81 29.75 -16.22
N THR A 212 -36.89 29.01 -17.34
CA THR A 212 -37.88 29.26 -18.39
C THR A 212 -38.98 28.20 -18.34
N ASN A 213 -40.21 28.59 -17.97
CA ASN A 213 -41.44 27.79 -18.03
C ASN A 213 -41.89 27.47 -19.48
N ASP A 214 -40.96 27.24 -20.39
CA ASP A 214 -41.26 27.18 -21.82
C ASP A 214 -41.29 25.71 -22.29
N GLU A 215 -42.47 25.25 -22.69
CA GLU A 215 -42.77 23.93 -23.28
C GLU A 215 -42.09 23.71 -24.65
N ARG A 216 -41.14 24.57 -25.06
CA ARG A 216 -40.36 24.46 -26.31
C ARG A 216 -39.19 23.46 -26.23
N ARG A 217 -39.32 22.41 -25.42
CA ARG A 217 -38.26 21.40 -25.20
C ARG A 217 -38.01 20.44 -26.37
N ALA A 218 -38.78 20.51 -27.46
CA ALA A 218 -38.83 19.43 -28.45
C ALA A 218 -38.01 19.62 -29.75
N THR A 219 -37.43 20.79 -30.05
CA THR A 219 -36.93 21.04 -31.44
C THR A 219 -35.47 21.46 -31.60
N ASN A 220 -34.71 21.74 -30.53
CA ASN A 220 -33.29 22.12 -30.64
C ASN A 220 -32.38 21.25 -29.76
N LYS A 221 -31.98 20.08 -30.28
CA LYS A 221 -31.02 19.16 -29.63
C LYS A 221 -29.65 19.80 -29.32
N GLY A 222 -29.29 20.90 -29.99
CA GLY A 222 -28.00 21.56 -29.83
C GLY A 222 -27.85 22.53 -28.64
N ASN A 223 -28.94 22.83 -27.90
CA ASN A 223 -28.92 23.89 -26.88
C ASN A 223 -29.43 23.45 -25.50
N GLN A 224 -29.46 22.14 -25.23
CA GLN A 224 -30.08 21.58 -24.02
C GLN A 224 -29.10 21.33 -22.88
N GLY A 225 -27.80 21.23 -23.16
CA GLY A 225 -26.78 20.88 -22.16
C GLY A 225 -25.48 20.39 -22.78
N ILE A 226 -24.62 19.81 -21.94
CA ILE A 226 -23.40 19.12 -22.35
C ILE A 226 -23.59 17.61 -22.18
N VAL A 227 -23.16 16.83 -23.18
CA VAL A 227 -23.12 15.37 -23.06
C VAL A 227 -21.75 14.95 -22.52
N VAL A 228 -21.75 14.16 -21.45
CA VAL A 228 -20.55 13.60 -20.81
C VAL A 228 -20.52 12.10 -21.04
N ALA A 229 -19.33 11.56 -21.34
CA ALA A 229 -19.11 10.12 -21.42
C ALA A 229 -18.51 9.59 -20.11
N THR A 230 -19.07 8.51 -19.55
CA THR A 230 -18.58 7.89 -18.31
C THR A 230 -18.83 6.39 -18.30
N THR A 231 -17.92 5.61 -17.72
CA THR A 231 -18.13 4.17 -17.44
C THR A 231 -18.81 3.91 -16.09
N ARG A 232 -18.92 4.94 -15.24
CA ARG A 232 -19.38 4.84 -13.85
C ARG A 232 -20.48 5.87 -13.56
N PRO A 233 -21.72 5.68 -14.06
CA PRO A 233 -22.80 6.63 -13.85
C PRO A 233 -23.21 6.74 -12.37
N GLU A 234 -22.95 5.74 -11.53
CA GLU A 234 -23.18 5.82 -10.09
C GLU A 234 -22.32 6.87 -9.38
N THR A 235 -21.11 7.13 -9.90
CA THR A 235 -20.22 8.15 -9.33
C THR A 235 -20.65 9.58 -9.70
N MET A 236 -21.48 9.74 -10.74
CA MET A 236 -22.02 11.06 -11.15
C MET A 236 -22.69 11.79 -9.99
N LEU A 237 -23.30 11.07 -9.05
CA LEU A 237 -23.93 11.67 -7.88
C LEU A 237 -22.94 12.44 -6.99
N GLY A 238 -21.62 12.24 -7.17
CA GLY A 238 -20.54 12.95 -6.49
C GLY A 238 -19.88 14.05 -7.34
N ASP A 239 -20.42 14.35 -8.53
CA ASP A 239 -19.82 15.34 -9.43
C ASP A 239 -19.88 16.75 -8.83
N VAL A 240 -18.82 17.50 -9.10
CA VAL A 240 -18.64 18.88 -8.64
C VAL A 240 -18.35 19.85 -9.79
N ALA A 241 -17.94 19.32 -10.95
CA ALA A 241 -17.75 20.09 -12.18
C ALA A 241 -17.81 19.17 -13.41
N VAL A 242 -17.84 19.79 -14.60
CA VAL A 242 -17.53 19.14 -15.88
C VAL A 242 -16.29 19.80 -16.46
N ALA A 243 -15.26 19.04 -16.74
CA ALA A 243 -14.03 19.54 -17.35
C ALA A 243 -14.07 19.40 -18.87
N VAL A 244 -13.60 20.44 -19.56
CA VAL A 244 -13.40 20.45 -21.01
C VAL A 244 -12.00 20.94 -21.34
N ASN A 245 -11.44 20.50 -22.47
CA ASN A 245 -10.13 20.98 -22.88
C ASN A 245 -10.21 22.47 -23.32
N PRO A 246 -9.34 23.37 -22.83
CA PRO A 246 -9.37 24.79 -23.21
C PRO A 246 -9.14 25.05 -24.72
N LYS A 247 -8.50 24.10 -25.41
CA LYS A 247 -8.24 24.14 -26.86
C LYS A 247 -9.36 23.52 -27.69
N ASP A 248 -10.42 23.00 -27.06
CA ASP A 248 -11.58 22.47 -27.76
C ASP A 248 -12.56 23.59 -28.13
N THR A 249 -12.61 23.92 -29.42
CA THR A 249 -13.46 24.99 -29.95
C THR A 249 -14.95 24.73 -29.76
N ARG A 250 -15.37 23.47 -29.56
CA ARG A 250 -16.78 23.09 -29.32
C ARG A 250 -17.28 23.60 -27.97
N TYR A 251 -16.42 23.53 -26.94
CA TYR A 251 -16.81 23.82 -25.55
C TYR A 251 -16.23 25.14 -25.01
N LYS A 252 -15.31 25.79 -25.72
CA LYS A 252 -14.63 27.02 -25.26
C LYS A 252 -15.60 28.13 -24.80
N LYS A 253 -16.75 28.29 -25.46
CA LYS A 253 -17.77 29.29 -25.11
C LYS A 253 -18.66 28.89 -23.92
N LEU A 254 -18.54 27.65 -23.44
CA LEU A 254 -19.35 27.07 -22.37
C LEU A 254 -18.60 27.06 -21.03
N ILE A 255 -17.29 27.33 -21.02
CA ILE A 255 -16.49 27.46 -19.78
C ILE A 255 -17.09 28.56 -18.91
N GLY A 256 -17.27 28.26 -17.62
CA GLY A 256 -17.91 29.14 -16.64
C GLY A 256 -19.44 29.08 -16.61
N LYS A 257 -20.10 28.45 -17.60
CA LYS A 257 -21.54 28.19 -17.50
C LYS A 257 -21.83 27.13 -16.44
N LYS A 258 -23.05 27.17 -15.91
CA LYS A 258 -23.56 26.23 -14.93
C LYS A 258 -24.43 25.15 -15.57
N LEU A 259 -24.28 23.93 -15.07
CA LEU A 259 -25.04 22.74 -15.41
C LEU A 259 -25.84 22.27 -14.21
N ILE A 260 -26.92 21.53 -14.47
CA ILE A 260 -27.65 20.77 -13.46
C ILE A 260 -27.16 19.34 -13.52
N LEU A 261 -26.64 18.86 -12.39
CA LEU A 261 -26.25 17.48 -12.24
C LEU A 261 -27.48 16.57 -12.38
N PRO A 262 -27.50 15.64 -13.35
CA PRO A 262 -28.63 14.73 -13.52
C PRO A 262 -28.94 13.96 -12.23
N ILE A 263 -30.23 13.75 -11.96
CA ILE A 263 -30.77 13.10 -10.76
C ILE A 263 -30.56 13.89 -9.46
N ALA A 264 -29.31 14.26 -9.12
CA ALA A 264 -28.98 14.96 -7.88
C ALA A 264 -29.42 16.44 -7.86
N GLY A 265 -29.63 17.06 -9.03
CA GLY A 265 -30.21 18.40 -9.15
C GLY A 265 -29.33 19.56 -8.69
N ARG A 266 -28.07 19.30 -8.28
CA ARG A 266 -27.08 20.30 -7.86
C ARG A 266 -26.58 21.11 -9.05
N GLU A 267 -26.27 22.38 -8.82
CA GLU A 267 -25.58 23.20 -9.82
C GLU A 267 -24.07 22.93 -9.79
N ILE A 268 -23.48 22.64 -10.94
CA ILE A 268 -22.04 22.44 -11.11
C ILE A 268 -21.50 23.30 -12.26
N GLY A 269 -20.25 23.71 -12.18
CA GLY A 269 -19.62 24.56 -13.21
C GLY A 269 -18.95 23.76 -14.33
N ILE A 270 -18.74 24.41 -15.47
CA ILE A 270 -17.86 23.91 -16.54
C ILE A 270 -16.49 24.57 -16.39
N ILE A 271 -15.46 23.74 -16.20
CA ILE A 271 -14.07 24.17 -16.00
C ILE A 271 -13.19 23.82 -17.20
N ALA A 272 -12.08 24.54 -17.35
CA ALA A 272 -11.10 24.27 -18.40
C ALA A 272 -9.90 23.53 -17.81
N ASP A 273 -9.60 22.33 -18.31
CA ASP A 273 -8.44 21.55 -17.86
C ASP A 273 -7.75 20.84 -19.04
N ASP A 274 -6.43 20.98 -19.13
CA ASP A 274 -5.62 20.42 -20.21
C ASP A 274 -5.51 18.89 -20.15
N PHE A 275 -5.83 18.26 -19.02
CA PHE A 275 -5.90 16.80 -18.86
C PHE A 275 -6.94 16.16 -19.77
N VAL A 276 -8.01 16.89 -20.12
CA VAL A 276 -9.12 16.35 -20.90
C VAL A 276 -8.70 16.06 -22.34
N ASP A 277 -8.82 14.80 -22.78
CA ASP A 277 -8.66 14.46 -24.20
C ASP A 277 -9.90 14.84 -25.00
N LYS A 278 -9.76 15.82 -25.89
CA LYS A 278 -10.81 16.27 -26.81
C LYS A 278 -11.32 15.17 -27.76
N LYS A 279 -10.53 14.12 -28.01
CA LYS A 279 -10.89 13.03 -28.93
C LYS A 279 -11.64 11.89 -28.26
N PHE A 280 -11.51 11.73 -26.94
CA PHE A 280 -12.15 10.64 -26.21
C PHE A 280 -13.59 10.98 -25.84
N GLY A 281 -14.53 10.05 -26.11
CA GLY A 281 -15.95 10.24 -25.84
C GLY A 281 -16.50 11.51 -26.49
N THR A 282 -16.96 12.45 -25.67
CA THR A 282 -17.47 13.75 -26.14
C THR A 282 -16.41 14.86 -26.12
N GLY A 283 -15.27 14.67 -25.45
CA GLY A 283 -14.34 15.75 -25.10
C GLY A 283 -14.75 16.56 -23.87
N ALA A 284 -15.79 16.12 -23.16
CA ALA A 284 -16.21 16.64 -21.86
C ALA A 284 -16.25 15.49 -20.83
N VAL A 285 -15.63 15.70 -19.68
CA VAL A 285 -15.44 14.68 -18.63
C VAL A 285 -16.09 15.16 -17.34
N LYS A 286 -16.87 14.30 -16.68
CA LYS A 286 -17.37 14.59 -15.33
C LYS A 286 -16.19 14.63 -14.36
N VAL A 287 -16.21 15.56 -13.41
CA VAL A 287 -15.18 15.66 -12.38
C VAL A 287 -15.77 15.18 -11.07
N THR A 288 -15.35 13.99 -10.63
CA THR A 288 -15.78 13.36 -9.37
C THR A 288 -14.57 13.11 -8.44
N PRO A 289 -14.01 14.15 -7.79
CA PRO A 289 -12.72 14.07 -7.09
C PRO A 289 -12.64 13.04 -5.97
N ALA A 290 -13.76 12.53 -5.46
CA ALA A 290 -13.77 11.53 -4.40
C ALA A 290 -13.71 10.07 -4.89
N HIS A 291 -13.79 9.83 -6.22
CA HIS A 291 -13.97 8.48 -6.80
C HIS A 291 -13.07 8.17 -8.00
N ASP A 292 -12.17 9.09 -8.38
CA ASP A 292 -11.23 8.90 -9.49
C ASP A 292 -9.91 9.68 -9.23
N PRO A 293 -8.73 9.08 -9.44
CA PRO A 293 -7.44 9.75 -9.18
C PRO A 293 -7.19 10.98 -10.06
N ASN A 294 -7.59 10.94 -11.34
CA ASN A 294 -7.39 12.06 -12.24
C ASN A 294 -8.38 13.20 -11.93
N ASP A 295 -9.62 12.85 -11.59
CA ASP A 295 -10.60 13.83 -11.14
C ASP A 295 -10.18 14.48 -9.82
N PHE A 296 -9.49 13.74 -8.95
CA PHE A 296 -8.95 14.27 -7.70
C PHE A 296 -7.86 15.30 -7.92
N GLU A 297 -6.91 15.02 -8.80
CA GLU A 297 -5.87 15.98 -9.17
C GLU A 297 -6.46 17.19 -9.91
N THR A 298 -7.48 16.97 -10.75
CA THR A 298 -8.27 18.07 -11.36
C THR A 298 -8.97 18.90 -10.29
N GLY A 299 -9.61 18.24 -9.32
CA GLY A 299 -10.24 18.88 -8.18
C GLY A 299 -9.27 19.75 -7.38
N LYS A 300 -8.05 19.28 -7.14
CA LYS A 300 -6.99 20.08 -6.48
C LYS A 300 -6.59 21.30 -7.30
N ARG A 301 -6.34 21.15 -8.61
CA ARG A 301 -5.93 22.26 -9.49
C ARG A 301 -6.96 23.39 -9.56
N HIS A 302 -8.24 23.06 -9.40
CA HIS A 302 -9.37 23.99 -9.49
C HIS A 302 -10.06 24.25 -8.13
N GLU A 303 -9.44 23.83 -7.03
CA GLU A 303 -9.96 24.05 -5.66
C GLU A 303 -11.40 23.54 -5.42
N LEU A 304 -11.75 22.41 -6.05
CA LEU A 304 -13.08 21.81 -5.97
C LEU A 304 -13.20 20.90 -4.74
N LYS A 305 -14.23 21.13 -3.92
CA LYS A 305 -14.49 20.32 -2.73
C LYS A 305 -15.02 18.92 -3.13
N PRO A 306 -14.34 17.81 -2.80
CA PRO A 306 -14.82 16.47 -3.14
C PRO A 306 -16.13 16.10 -2.43
N ILE A 307 -16.97 15.30 -3.09
CA ILE A 307 -18.19 14.70 -2.51
C ILE A 307 -18.11 13.18 -2.58
N LEU A 308 -18.00 12.54 -1.42
CA LEU A 308 -17.99 11.08 -1.31
C LEU A 308 -19.44 10.55 -1.31
N VAL A 309 -19.77 9.62 -2.23
CA VAL A 309 -21.11 9.03 -2.39
C VAL A 309 -21.17 7.53 -2.07
N MET A 310 -20.06 6.93 -1.68
CA MET A 310 -19.97 5.53 -1.29
C MET A 310 -19.46 5.41 0.14
N ASN A 311 -19.94 4.40 0.85
CA ASN A 311 -19.38 3.91 2.10
C ASN A 311 -18.15 3.02 1.82
N SER A 312 -17.40 2.71 2.87
CA SER A 312 -16.21 1.87 2.80
C SER A 312 -16.49 0.40 2.41
N ASP A 313 -17.73 -0.07 2.48
CA ASP A 313 -18.13 -1.40 2.01
C ASP A 313 -18.57 -1.42 0.53
N GLY A 314 -18.53 -0.27 -0.15
CA GLY A 314 -18.96 -0.14 -1.54
C GLY A 314 -20.46 0.01 -1.73
N THR A 315 -21.23 0.18 -0.65
CA THR A 315 -22.62 0.64 -0.71
C THR A 315 -22.69 2.15 -0.88
N MET A 316 -23.79 2.67 -1.42
CA MET A 316 -24.00 4.11 -1.55
C MET A 316 -24.34 4.74 -0.20
N ASN A 317 -23.85 5.96 0.06
CA ASN A 317 -24.09 6.69 1.33
C ASN A 317 -25.20 7.75 1.21
N HIS A 318 -25.43 8.54 2.26
CA HIS A 318 -26.44 9.60 2.31
C HIS A 318 -26.36 10.63 1.17
N ASN A 319 -25.17 10.90 0.60
CA ASN A 319 -25.02 11.83 -0.53
C ASN A 319 -25.58 11.26 -1.84
N ALA A 320 -25.90 9.97 -1.89
CA ALA A 320 -26.53 9.32 -3.04
C ALA A 320 -28.06 9.40 -3.02
N GLY A 321 -28.67 10.03 -2.01
CA GLY A 321 -30.13 10.19 -1.92
C GLY A 321 -30.86 8.85 -1.89
N ARG A 322 -31.81 8.64 -2.81
CA ARG A 322 -32.66 7.43 -2.84
C ARG A 322 -31.92 6.11 -3.06
N TYR A 323 -30.63 6.17 -3.42
CA TYR A 323 -29.79 5.00 -3.61
C TYR A 323 -29.03 4.58 -2.34
N GLU A 324 -29.15 5.34 -1.26
CA GLU A 324 -28.50 5.03 0.02
C GLU A 324 -28.74 3.58 0.47
N GLY A 325 -27.66 2.93 0.91
CA GLY A 325 -27.65 1.53 1.35
C GLY A 325 -27.62 0.50 0.22
N MET A 326 -27.72 0.90 -1.05
CA MET A 326 -27.62 -0.03 -2.18
C MET A 326 -26.17 -0.33 -2.52
N ASP A 327 -25.87 -1.57 -2.94
CA ASP A 327 -24.60 -1.89 -3.60
C ASP A 327 -24.41 -1.02 -4.86
N ARG A 328 -23.18 -0.54 -5.08
CA ARG A 328 -22.83 0.36 -6.19
C ARG A 328 -23.18 -0.17 -7.58
N PHE A 329 -23.08 -1.48 -7.82
CA PHE A 329 -23.42 -2.05 -9.13
C PHE A 329 -24.94 -2.14 -9.31
N LYS A 330 -25.68 -2.36 -8.22
CA LYS A 330 -27.15 -2.27 -8.23
C LYS A 330 -27.60 -0.82 -8.46
N ALA A 331 -26.97 0.13 -7.76
CA ALA A 331 -27.22 1.57 -7.93
C ALA A 331 -26.95 2.01 -9.38
N ARG A 332 -25.83 1.57 -9.98
CA ARG A 332 -25.47 1.82 -11.38
C ARG A 332 -26.62 1.49 -12.35
N LYS A 333 -27.21 0.29 -12.22
CA LYS A 333 -28.31 -0.16 -13.07
C LYS A 333 -29.56 0.70 -12.92
N LEU A 334 -29.92 1.05 -11.68
CA LEU A 334 -31.10 1.88 -11.41
C LEU A 334 -30.90 3.34 -11.84
N ILE A 335 -29.68 3.87 -11.73
CA ILE A 335 -29.30 5.20 -12.20
C ILE A 335 -29.39 5.25 -13.73
N ALA A 336 -28.87 4.24 -14.43
CA ALA A 336 -28.99 4.15 -15.88
C ALA A 336 -30.46 4.14 -16.34
N ALA A 337 -31.30 3.33 -15.67
CA ALA A 337 -32.75 3.28 -15.97
C ALA A 337 -33.46 4.62 -15.70
N GLU A 338 -33.15 5.32 -14.60
CA GLU A 338 -33.73 6.64 -14.33
C GLU A 338 -33.27 7.69 -15.37
N LEU A 339 -32.01 7.65 -15.79
CA LEU A 339 -31.50 8.53 -16.83
C LEU A 339 -32.22 8.32 -18.16
N GLU A 340 -32.54 7.07 -18.50
CA GLU A 340 -33.34 6.73 -19.68
C GLU A 340 -34.79 7.25 -19.55
N GLU A 341 -35.44 7.01 -18.41
CA GLU A 341 -36.79 7.50 -18.11
C GLU A 341 -36.88 9.03 -18.23
N LYS A 342 -35.87 9.74 -17.72
CA LYS A 342 -35.76 11.20 -17.80
C LYS A 342 -35.28 11.71 -19.17
N LYS A 343 -35.00 10.82 -20.13
CA LYS A 343 -34.46 11.14 -21.46
C LYS A 343 -33.13 11.91 -21.40
N LEU A 344 -32.35 11.66 -20.36
CA LEU A 344 -31.00 12.22 -20.17
C LEU A 344 -29.90 11.23 -20.62
N LEU A 345 -30.22 9.96 -20.80
CA LEU A 345 -29.32 8.99 -21.42
C LEU A 345 -29.40 9.11 -22.95
N VAL A 346 -28.28 9.47 -23.59
CA VAL A 346 -28.20 9.69 -25.04
C VAL A 346 -27.93 8.39 -25.80
N LYS A 347 -26.95 7.62 -25.35
CA LYS A 347 -26.59 6.30 -25.88
C LYS A 347 -25.71 5.54 -24.88
N ILE A 348 -25.60 4.23 -25.08
CA ILE A 348 -24.64 3.35 -24.40
C ILE A 348 -23.79 2.68 -25.49
N GLU A 349 -22.47 2.64 -25.29
CA GLU A 349 -21.54 1.93 -26.15
C GLU A 349 -20.77 0.89 -25.34
N LYS A 350 -20.37 -0.22 -25.98
CA LYS A 350 -19.47 -1.18 -25.37
C LYS A 350 -18.05 -0.62 -25.33
N LEU A 351 -17.37 -0.80 -24.21
CA LEU A 351 -15.98 -0.36 -24.04
C LEU A 351 -15.22 -1.40 -23.22
N GLU A 352 -14.19 -1.98 -23.82
CA GLU A 352 -13.17 -2.72 -23.09
C GLU A 352 -12.24 -1.74 -22.40
N HIS A 353 -12.07 -1.88 -21.09
CA HIS A 353 -11.19 -1.00 -20.31
C HIS A 353 -10.54 -1.73 -19.15
N ALA A 354 -9.41 -1.19 -18.72
CA ALA A 354 -8.64 -1.69 -17.60
C ALA A 354 -9.32 -1.34 -16.27
N VAL A 355 -9.70 -2.37 -15.50
CA VAL A 355 -10.33 -2.24 -14.17
C VAL A 355 -9.40 -2.78 -13.10
N GLY A 356 -9.15 -1.99 -12.06
CA GLY A 356 -8.35 -2.41 -10.90
C GLY A 356 -9.06 -3.50 -10.09
N HIS A 357 -8.30 -4.52 -9.70
CA HIS A 357 -8.77 -5.59 -8.82
C HIS A 357 -7.83 -5.75 -7.63
N CYS A 358 -8.36 -6.11 -6.47
CA CYS A 358 -7.51 -6.49 -5.34
C CYS A 358 -6.73 -7.76 -5.73
N TYR A 359 -5.40 -7.72 -5.66
CA TYR A 359 -4.56 -8.86 -6.04
C TYR A 359 -4.85 -10.15 -5.26
N ARG A 360 -5.47 -10.03 -4.07
CA ARG A 360 -5.71 -11.17 -3.17
C ARG A 360 -7.13 -11.71 -3.19
N CYS A 361 -8.13 -10.83 -3.13
CA CYS A 361 -9.52 -11.27 -3.12
C CYS A 361 -10.20 -11.15 -4.48
N HIS A 362 -9.55 -10.52 -5.44
CA HIS A 362 -10.03 -10.29 -6.80
C HIS A 362 -11.32 -9.48 -6.89
N THR A 363 -11.77 -8.86 -5.80
CA THR A 363 -12.85 -7.86 -5.83
C THR A 363 -12.37 -6.62 -6.59
N VAL A 364 -13.25 -6.05 -7.42
CA VAL A 364 -13.04 -4.75 -8.07
C VAL A 364 -12.82 -3.70 -6.99
N ILE A 365 -11.71 -2.98 -7.09
CA ILE A 365 -11.35 -1.92 -6.14
C ILE A 365 -12.06 -0.61 -6.51
N GLU A 366 -12.19 0.26 -5.53
CA GLU A 366 -12.71 1.61 -5.71
C GLU A 366 -11.59 2.61 -5.48
N PRO A 367 -11.34 3.55 -6.41
CA PRO A 367 -10.66 4.77 -6.03
C PRO A 367 -11.55 5.48 -5.01
N TYR A 368 -11.04 5.68 -3.81
CA TYR A 368 -11.85 6.14 -2.68
C TYR A 368 -11.11 7.22 -1.91
N LEU A 369 -11.79 8.32 -1.61
CA LEU A 369 -11.22 9.40 -0.82
C LEU A 369 -11.16 8.98 0.66
N SER A 370 -9.94 8.83 1.16
CA SER A 370 -9.71 8.44 2.54
C SER A 370 -8.67 9.32 3.20
N LEU A 371 -8.87 9.60 4.49
CA LEU A 371 -7.90 10.24 5.35
C LEU A 371 -6.87 9.18 5.77
N GLN A 372 -5.63 9.33 5.36
CA GLN A 372 -4.56 8.35 5.58
C GLN A 372 -3.26 9.02 6.04
N TRP A 373 -2.35 8.21 6.56
CA TRP A 373 -0.99 8.61 6.91
C TRP A 373 -0.03 8.33 5.75
N PHE A 374 0.83 9.30 5.46
CA PHE A 374 1.76 9.27 4.35
C PHE A 374 3.19 9.58 4.79
N VAL A 375 4.17 9.04 4.08
CA VAL A 375 5.57 9.46 4.13
C VAL A 375 5.90 10.24 2.86
N LYS A 376 6.48 11.44 3.02
CA LYS A 376 7.05 12.23 1.92
C LYS A 376 8.24 11.50 1.33
N MET A 377 8.10 11.02 0.09
CA MET A 377 9.10 10.13 -0.49
C MET A 377 10.24 10.87 -1.19
N LYS A 378 9.97 12.03 -1.80
CA LYS A 378 10.98 12.79 -2.55
C LYS A 378 12.26 13.11 -1.73
N PRO A 379 12.18 13.57 -0.46
CA PRO A 379 13.37 13.81 0.35
C PRO A 379 14.20 12.55 0.65
N LEU A 380 13.54 11.38 0.75
CA LEU A 380 14.19 10.09 1.00
C LEU A 380 14.77 9.48 -0.28
N ALA A 381 14.11 9.71 -1.41
CA ALA A 381 14.48 9.18 -2.71
C ALA A 381 15.78 9.78 -3.25
N GLY A 382 16.02 11.08 -3.03
CA GLY A 382 17.22 11.78 -3.52
C GLY A 382 18.53 11.09 -3.11
N PRO A 383 18.82 10.90 -1.81
CA PRO A 383 20.01 10.19 -1.35
C PRO A 383 20.14 8.74 -1.87
N ALA A 384 19.01 8.05 -2.07
CA ALA A 384 18.98 6.69 -2.58
C ALA A 384 19.31 6.63 -4.09
N ILE A 385 18.78 7.57 -4.87
CA ILE A 385 19.12 7.76 -6.30
C ILE A 385 20.63 8.01 -6.44
N GLU A 386 21.20 8.89 -5.63
CA GLU A 386 22.63 9.21 -5.68
C GLU A 386 23.52 8.02 -5.32
N ALA A 387 23.10 7.18 -4.36
CA ALA A 387 23.84 5.96 -4.02
C ALA A 387 23.96 4.99 -5.22
N VAL A 388 22.91 4.90 -6.04
CA VAL A 388 22.92 4.06 -7.24
C VAL A 388 23.64 4.75 -8.40
N LYS A 389 23.42 6.05 -8.63
CA LYS A 389 24.10 6.82 -9.70
C LYS A 389 25.62 6.87 -9.51
N SER A 390 26.09 7.00 -8.27
CA SER A 390 27.53 7.00 -7.93
C SER A 390 28.18 5.62 -8.01
N GLY A 391 27.41 4.55 -8.20
CA GLY A 391 27.92 3.17 -8.25
C GLY A 391 28.29 2.57 -6.88
N LYS A 392 27.90 3.22 -5.78
CA LYS A 392 28.01 2.64 -4.43
C LYS A 392 27.12 1.42 -4.24
N ILE A 393 25.98 1.40 -4.92
CA ILE A 393 25.08 0.25 -5.01
C ILE A 393 25.05 -0.23 -6.47
N LYS A 394 25.30 -1.52 -6.67
CA LYS A 394 25.35 -2.15 -8.00
C LYS A 394 24.22 -3.16 -8.13
N PHE A 395 23.59 -3.21 -9.30
CA PHE A 395 22.54 -4.19 -9.58
C PHE A 395 23.04 -5.26 -10.55
N TYR A 396 22.63 -6.50 -10.29
CA TYR A 396 22.89 -7.64 -11.16
C TYR A 396 21.58 -8.33 -11.54
N PRO A 397 21.23 -8.41 -12.85
CA PRO A 397 21.89 -7.79 -13.99
C PRO A 397 21.79 -6.25 -14.03
N LYS A 398 22.77 -5.57 -14.66
CA LYS A 398 22.87 -4.10 -14.73
C LYS A 398 21.64 -3.37 -15.28
N ARG A 399 20.79 -4.04 -16.07
CA ARG A 399 19.56 -3.45 -16.62
C ARG A 399 18.62 -2.91 -15.53
N TRP A 400 18.63 -3.52 -14.33
CA TRP A 400 17.77 -3.12 -13.23
C TRP A 400 18.09 -1.74 -12.68
N THR A 401 19.31 -1.23 -12.87
CA THR A 401 19.67 0.15 -12.51
C THR A 401 18.75 1.17 -13.18
N LYS A 402 18.48 1.01 -14.49
CA LYS A 402 17.60 1.95 -15.22
C LYS A 402 16.15 1.85 -14.75
N VAL A 403 15.69 0.63 -14.47
CA VAL A 403 14.33 0.37 -13.97
C VAL A 403 14.13 1.00 -12.59
N TYR A 404 15.10 0.81 -11.69
CA TYR A 404 15.14 1.42 -10.38
C TYR A 404 15.11 2.95 -10.45
N LEU A 405 16.00 3.56 -11.24
CA LEU A 405 16.11 5.02 -11.34
C LEU A 405 14.83 5.65 -11.88
N ASN A 406 14.24 5.07 -12.93
CA ASN A 406 13.00 5.60 -13.51
C ASN A 406 11.84 5.59 -12.49
N TRP A 407 11.74 4.55 -11.66
CA TRP A 407 10.72 4.50 -10.61
C TRP A 407 10.99 5.52 -9.51
N MET A 408 12.24 5.60 -9.03
CA MET A 408 12.63 6.52 -7.96
C MET A 408 12.49 8.00 -8.35
N GLU A 409 12.76 8.36 -9.60
CA GLU A 409 12.62 9.73 -10.11
C GLU A 409 11.14 10.17 -10.21
N ASN A 410 10.21 9.21 -10.33
CA ASN A 410 8.76 9.46 -10.43
C ASN A 410 7.99 8.99 -9.18
N ILE A 411 8.67 8.85 -8.04
CA ILE A 411 8.09 8.32 -6.81
C ILE A 411 7.03 9.27 -6.22
N HIS A 412 5.92 8.69 -5.79
CA HIS A 412 4.83 9.38 -5.09
C HIS A 412 4.94 9.16 -3.57
N ASP A 413 4.25 10.00 -2.81
CA ASP A 413 4.22 9.87 -1.34
C ASP A 413 3.55 8.56 -0.93
N TRP A 414 4.15 7.87 0.04
CA TRP A 414 3.80 6.50 0.37
C TRP A 414 2.73 6.47 1.46
N CYS A 415 1.55 5.92 1.12
CA CYS A 415 0.50 5.61 2.10
C CYS A 415 0.95 4.49 3.04
N ILE A 416 1.17 4.82 4.32
CA ILE A 416 1.68 3.91 5.35
C ILE A 416 0.61 3.35 6.29
N SER A 417 -0.62 3.87 6.29
CA SER A 417 -1.70 3.36 7.14
C SER A 417 -2.55 2.30 6.42
N ARG A 418 -3.07 1.33 7.18
CA ARG A 418 -3.93 0.23 6.72
C ARG A 418 -5.03 -0.05 7.74
N GLN A 419 -6.26 -0.25 7.26
CA GLN A 419 -7.46 -0.50 8.07
C GLN A 419 -7.66 -2.01 8.31
N ILE A 420 -6.57 -2.69 8.67
CA ILE A 420 -6.56 -4.11 9.02
C ILE A 420 -6.25 -4.28 10.51
N TRP A 421 -6.45 -5.48 11.04
CA TRP A 421 -6.25 -5.73 12.48
C TRP A 421 -4.86 -6.30 12.78
N TRP A 422 -4.26 -6.98 11.81
CA TRP A 422 -2.92 -7.57 11.94
C TRP A 422 -1.82 -6.67 11.38
N GLY A 423 -0.90 -6.24 12.25
CA GLY A 423 0.23 -5.38 11.92
C GLY A 423 0.67 -4.51 13.11
N HIS A 424 1.69 -3.70 12.91
CA HIS A 424 2.13 -2.73 13.92
C HIS A 424 1.13 -1.57 13.99
N ARG A 425 0.47 -1.35 15.14
CA ARG A 425 -0.38 -0.16 15.31
C ARG A 425 0.43 1.12 15.18
N LEU A 426 -0.16 2.15 14.61
CA LEU A 426 0.49 3.46 14.54
C LEU A 426 0.74 3.99 15.97
N PRO A 427 1.92 4.57 16.27
CA PRO A 427 2.22 5.21 17.55
C PRO A 427 1.60 6.61 17.66
N VAL A 428 0.33 6.71 17.27
CA VAL A 428 -0.47 7.94 17.20
C VAL A 428 -1.62 7.81 18.19
N TYR A 429 -1.82 8.86 19.00
CA TYR A 429 -2.86 8.95 20.01
C TYR A 429 -3.64 10.25 19.82
N TYR A 430 -4.95 10.17 20.02
CA TYR A 430 -5.89 11.26 19.83
C TYR A 430 -6.46 11.68 21.18
N CYS A 431 -6.15 12.91 21.61
CA CYS A 431 -6.79 13.52 22.77
C CYS A 431 -8.18 14.05 22.41
N GLN A 432 -9.23 13.42 22.94
CA GLN A 432 -10.61 13.76 22.60
C GLN A 432 -10.99 15.17 23.08
N THR A 433 -10.44 15.61 24.22
CA THR A 433 -10.62 16.98 24.74
C THR A 433 -10.02 18.02 23.79
N CYS A 434 -8.77 17.82 23.35
CA CYS A 434 -8.13 18.75 22.42
C CYS A 434 -8.82 18.79 21.05
N ILE A 435 -9.32 17.64 20.56
CA ILE A 435 -10.11 17.59 19.33
C ILE A 435 -11.38 18.44 19.47
N THR A 436 -12.05 18.35 20.63
CA THR A 436 -13.27 19.12 20.91
C THR A 436 -12.99 20.62 21.04
N ASN A 437 -11.89 20.98 21.70
CA ASN A 437 -11.51 22.38 21.97
C ASN A 437 -10.78 23.06 20.80
N GLY A 438 -10.36 22.32 19.78
CA GLY A 438 -9.52 22.85 18.71
C GLY A 438 -8.09 23.19 19.17
N GLU A 439 -7.52 22.38 20.07
CA GLU A 439 -6.17 22.55 20.58
C GLU A 439 -5.18 21.60 19.86
N ARG A 440 -3.98 22.10 19.56
CA ARG A 440 -2.94 21.34 18.84
C ARG A 440 -1.58 21.56 19.48
N ARG A 441 -0.72 20.54 19.39
CA ARG A 441 0.63 20.57 19.98
C ARG A 441 1.57 21.49 19.20
N THR A 442 1.55 21.39 17.87
CA THR A 442 2.31 22.29 16.98
C THR A 442 1.40 22.88 15.91
N ALA A 443 1.85 23.96 15.26
CA ALA A 443 1.09 24.59 14.18
C ALA A 443 0.90 23.69 12.94
N ASN A 444 1.71 22.62 12.83
CA ASN A 444 1.68 21.68 11.71
C ASN A 444 0.86 20.41 12.01
N ASP A 445 0.45 20.20 13.26
CA ASP A 445 -0.35 19.05 13.66
C ASP A 445 -1.86 19.31 13.45
N GLU A 446 -2.62 18.25 13.20
CA GLU A 446 -4.07 18.29 13.42
C GLU A 446 -4.37 18.37 14.93
N TYR A 447 -5.57 18.84 15.26
CA TYR A 447 -6.00 19.01 16.64
C TYR A 447 -5.96 17.69 17.43
N GLY A 448 -5.37 17.72 18.62
CA GLY A 448 -5.29 16.60 19.54
C GLY A 448 -4.40 15.42 19.13
N ILE A 449 -3.57 15.53 18.08
CA ILE A 449 -2.62 14.46 17.69
C ILE A 449 -1.42 14.43 18.64
N ILE A 450 -1.08 13.23 19.11
CA ILE A 450 0.09 12.93 19.93
C ILE A 450 0.81 11.74 19.31
N VAL A 451 2.05 11.93 18.89
CA VAL A 451 2.91 10.83 18.41
C VAL A 451 3.91 10.45 19.50
N SER A 452 3.94 9.18 19.88
CA SER A 452 4.79 8.68 20.96
C SER A 452 5.06 7.18 20.85
N LYS A 453 6.31 6.76 21.12
CA LYS A 453 6.69 5.34 21.18
C LYS A 453 6.04 4.59 22.35
N ILE A 454 5.71 5.32 23.41
CA ILE A 454 5.09 4.80 24.63
C ILE A 454 3.70 5.39 24.75
N THR A 455 2.74 4.61 25.21
CA THR A 455 1.38 5.09 25.48
C THR A 455 1.43 6.26 26.47
N PRO A 456 1.00 7.47 26.05
CA PRO A 456 0.98 8.63 26.94
C PRO A 456 -0.08 8.43 28.04
N GLU A 457 0.27 8.78 29.28
CA GLU A 457 -0.69 8.76 30.39
C GLU A 457 -1.63 9.99 30.36
N LYS A 458 -1.13 11.12 29.85
CA LYS A 458 -1.85 12.40 29.75
C LYS A 458 -1.52 13.12 28.46
N CYS A 459 -2.47 13.91 27.98
CA CYS A 459 -2.26 14.82 26.86
C CYS A 459 -1.18 15.85 27.22
N PRO A 460 -0.13 16.03 26.40
CA PRO A 460 0.90 17.03 26.66
C PRO A 460 0.42 18.48 26.44
N VAL A 461 -0.79 18.66 25.89
CA VAL A 461 -1.39 19.98 25.62
C VAL A 461 -2.34 20.38 26.74
N CYS A 462 -3.41 19.61 26.98
CA CYS A 462 -4.45 19.97 27.96
C CYS A 462 -4.37 19.21 29.29
N GLY A 463 -3.46 18.24 29.43
CA GLY A 463 -3.36 17.38 30.63
C GLY A 463 -4.47 16.33 30.79
N GLY A 464 -5.43 16.25 29.85
CA GLY A 464 -6.52 15.28 29.87
C GLY A 464 -6.07 13.83 29.65
N THR A 465 -6.86 12.88 30.12
CA THR A 465 -6.55 11.44 30.09
C THR A 465 -7.38 10.65 29.07
N ASP A 466 -8.34 11.28 28.40
CA ASP A 466 -9.14 10.65 27.34
C ASP A 466 -8.35 10.60 26.02
N LEU A 467 -7.46 9.60 25.96
CA LEU A 467 -6.55 9.36 24.83
C LEU A 467 -6.94 8.06 24.14
N LYS A 468 -7.13 8.12 22.81
CA LYS A 468 -7.42 6.94 21.98
C LYS A 468 -6.30 6.73 20.98
N GLN A 469 -5.70 5.55 20.98
CA GLN A 469 -4.70 5.20 19.96
C GLN A 469 -5.37 5.00 18.59
N ASP A 470 -4.71 5.41 17.52
CA ASP A 470 -5.13 5.16 16.15
C ASP A 470 -5.35 3.66 15.90
N GLU A 471 -6.50 3.33 15.31
CA GLU A 471 -6.90 1.94 15.07
C GLU A 471 -6.16 1.31 13.90
N ASP A 472 -5.63 2.14 13.00
CA ASP A 472 -4.86 1.71 11.84
C ASP A 472 -3.57 0.99 12.25
N VAL A 473 -3.12 0.13 11.35
CA VAL A 473 -1.79 -0.48 11.42
C VAL A 473 -0.93 0.01 10.26
N LEU A 474 0.38 -0.10 10.44
CA LEU A 474 1.37 0.25 9.44
C LEU A 474 1.37 -0.77 8.30
N ASP A 475 1.61 -0.27 7.10
CA ASP A 475 1.96 -1.08 5.93
C ASP A 475 3.09 -2.04 6.29
N THR A 476 2.97 -3.30 5.87
CA THR A 476 3.99 -4.33 6.13
C THR A 476 5.37 -3.92 5.63
N TRP A 477 5.41 -3.20 4.52
CA TRP A 477 6.64 -2.67 3.95
C TRP A 477 7.34 -1.63 4.86
N PHE A 478 6.61 -1.00 5.79
CA PHE A 478 7.15 -0.09 6.81
C PHE A 478 7.90 -0.81 7.93
N SER A 479 7.64 -2.08 8.18
CA SER A 479 8.55 -2.89 9.00
C SER A 479 9.69 -3.46 8.17
N SER A 480 9.41 -4.00 6.98
CA SER A 480 10.41 -4.76 6.23
C SER A 480 11.48 -3.89 5.57
N TRP A 481 11.23 -2.60 5.32
CA TRP A 481 12.29 -1.70 4.84
C TRP A 481 13.40 -1.42 5.87
N LEU A 482 13.21 -1.75 7.15
CA LEU A 482 14.23 -1.60 8.20
C LEU A 482 15.14 -2.83 8.34
N TRP A 483 14.79 -3.91 7.63
CA TRP A 483 15.36 -5.25 7.80
C TRP A 483 16.90 -5.35 7.84
N PRO A 484 17.67 -4.61 7.00
CA PRO A 484 19.13 -4.75 6.98
C PRO A 484 19.83 -4.36 8.29
N PHE A 485 19.19 -3.56 9.14
CA PHE A 485 19.78 -3.06 10.39
C PHE A 485 18.92 -3.32 11.62
N SER A 486 17.58 -3.41 11.48
CA SER A 486 16.72 -3.79 12.61
C SER A 486 16.97 -5.22 13.07
N THR A 487 17.32 -6.13 12.14
CA THR A 487 17.66 -7.53 12.47
C THR A 487 18.93 -7.65 13.31
N LEU A 488 19.82 -6.66 13.20
CA LEU A 488 21.09 -6.58 13.90
C LEU A 488 20.98 -5.80 15.22
N GLY A 489 19.81 -5.26 15.57
CA GLY A 489 19.55 -4.65 16.87
C GLY A 489 19.32 -3.14 16.85
N TRP A 490 19.27 -2.49 15.68
CA TRP A 490 18.76 -1.12 15.61
C TRP A 490 17.30 -1.08 16.12
N PRO A 491 16.91 -0.10 16.96
CA PRO A 491 17.52 1.21 17.15
C PRO A 491 18.63 1.28 18.21
N GLU A 492 18.91 0.18 18.91
CA GLU A 492 20.05 0.09 19.80
C GLU A 492 21.36 0.05 19.01
N LYS A 493 22.45 0.46 19.66
CA LYS A 493 23.80 0.39 19.09
C LYS A 493 24.48 -0.90 19.55
N THR A 494 23.99 -2.01 19.04
CA THR A 494 24.54 -3.34 19.36
C THR A 494 25.88 -3.57 18.67
N LYS A 495 26.67 -4.52 19.18
CA LYS A 495 27.92 -4.96 18.53
C LYS A 495 27.66 -5.57 17.15
N ASP A 496 26.57 -6.33 17.01
CA ASP A 496 26.17 -6.92 15.74
C ASP A 496 25.88 -5.84 14.69
N LEU A 497 25.17 -4.78 15.07
CA LEU A 497 24.90 -3.66 14.17
C LEU A 497 26.18 -2.94 13.76
N GLU A 498 27.10 -2.70 14.69
CA GLU A 498 28.36 -2.02 14.38
C GLU A 498 29.27 -2.85 13.45
N TYR A 499 29.30 -4.17 13.62
CA TYR A 499 30.23 -5.04 12.90
C TYR A 499 29.65 -5.60 11.59
N PHE A 500 28.39 -6.01 11.56
CA PHE A 500 27.78 -6.70 10.41
C PHE A 500 26.99 -5.78 9.46
N TYR A 501 26.84 -4.49 9.78
CA TYR A 501 26.25 -3.47 8.90
C TYR A 501 27.34 -2.49 8.39
N PRO A 502 27.30 -2.07 7.11
CA PRO A 502 26.33 -2.41 6.07
C PRO A 502 26.41 -3.89 5.66
N THR A 503 25.28 -4.44 5.19
CA THR A 503 25.28 -5.82 4.67
C THR A 503 25.99 -5.88 3.33
N SER A 504 26.32 -7.07 2.83
CA SER A 504 27.17 -7.21 1.64
C SER A 504 26.38 -7.31 0.34
N VAL A 505 25.48 -8.30 0.25
CA VAL A 505 24.74 -8.63 -0.97
C VAL A 505 23.27 -8.84 -0.65
N LEU A 506 22.38 -8.24 -1.43
CA LEU A 506 20.94 -8.50 -1.36
C LEU A 506 20.47 -9.35 -2.55
N VAL A 507 20.21 -10.63 -2.29
CA VAL A 507 19.66 -11.54 -3.31
C VAL A 507 18.15 -11.56 -3.21
N THR A 508 17.45 -11.03 -4.21
CA THR A 508 15.98 -11.02 -4.24
C THR A 508 15.40 -11.09 -5.65
N ALA A 509 14.08 -11.23 -5.72
CA ALA A 509 13.31 -11.28 -6.95
C ALA A 509 12.93 -9.85 -7.42
N PRO A 510 12.86 -9.59 -8.73
CA PRO A 510 12.58 -8.26 -9.27
C PRO A 510 11.21 -7.71 -8.88
N GLU A 511 10.26 -8.57 -8.53
CA GLU A 511 8.90 -8.22 -8.12
C GLU A 511 8.88 -7.34 -6.86
N ILE A 512 9.93 -7.39 -6.03
CA ILE A 512 10.05 -6.58 -4.80
C ILE A 512 11.16 -5.52 -4.85
N LEU A 513 11.64 -5.21 -6.05
CA LEU A 513 12.63 -4.14 -6.28
C LEU A 513 12.15 -2.80 -5.70
N PHE A 514 10.89 -2.43 -5.95
CA PHE A 514 10.34 -1.14 -5.53
C PHE A 514 9.80 -1.16 -4.10
N PHE A 515 9.12 -2.24 -3.72
CA PHE A 515 8.52 -2.36 -2.39
C PHE A 515 9.52 -2.53 -1.27
N TRP A 516 10.66 -3.17 -1.56
CA TRP A 516 11.58 -3.60 -0.52
C TRP A 516 12.99 -3.06 -0.76
N VAL A 517 13.62 -3.38 -1.90
CA VAL A 517 15.01 -2.96 -2.17
C VAL A 517 15.14 -1.45 -2.13
N ALA A 518 14.30 -0.73 -2.89
CA ALA A 518 14.32 0.73 -2.90
C ALA A 518 14.07 1.35 -1.53
N ARG A 519 13.12 0.78 -0.78
CA ARG A 519 12.80 1.25 0.57
C ARG A 519 13.93 1.00 1.56
N MET A 520 14.62 -0.14 1.47
CA MET A 520 15.80 -0.42 2.29
C MET A 520 16.96 0.55 2.00
N ILE A 521 17.14 0.95 0.73
CA ILE A 521 18.16 1.95 0.38
C ILE A 521 17.80 3.29 1.01
N MET A 522 16.54 3.72 0.89
CA MET A 522 16.05 4.95 1.51
C MET A 522 16.21 4.92 3.03
N SER A 523 15.80 3.84 3.70
CA SER A 523 15.87 3.70 5.16
C SER A 523 17.31 3.65 5.67
N GLY A 524 18.21 2.93 4.99
CA GLY A 524 19.64 2.90 5.34
C GLY A 524 20.24 4.30 5.28
N LYS A 525 20.02 5.03 4.17
CA LYS A 525 20.50 6.41 4.03
C LYS A 525 19.88 7.36 5.05
N GLU A 526 18.65 7.11 5.47
CA GLU A 526 17.95 8.00 6.39
C GLU A 526 18.31 7.74 7.87
N PHE A 527 18.32 6.50 8.32
CA PHE A 527 18.50 6.15 9.74
C PHE A 527 19.96 5.84 10.09
N MET A 528 20.68 5.18 9.19
CA MET A 528 22.06 4.75 9.40
C MET A 528 23.09 5.67 8.74
N LYS A 529 22.63 6.56 7.83
CA LYS A 529 23.45 7.46 7.01
C LYS A 529 24.40 6.74 6.03
N GLU A 530 24.30 5.43 5.94
CA GLU A 530 25.08 4.53 5.09
C GLU A 530 24.16 3.78 4.10
N ILE A 531 24.73 3.14 3.08
CA ILE A 531 23.97 2.21 2.24
C ILE A 531 23.65 0.92 3.01
N PRO A 532 22.49 0.26 2.78
CA PRO A 532 22.18 -0.99 3.48
C PRO A 532 22.94 -2.22 2.96
N PHE A 533 23.36 -2.17 1.70
CA PHE A 533 24.09 -3.20 0.96
C PHE A 533 24.78 -2.57 -0.26
N SER A 534 25.84 -3.21 -0.77
CA SER A 534 26.58 -2.72 -1.95
C SER A 534 26.19 -3.40 -3.26
N ASP A 535 25.70 -4.63 -3.22
CA ASP A 535 25.47 -5.48 -4.40
C ASP A 535 24.11 -6.19 -4.42
#